data_AF-A0A9E0UNF1-F1
#
_entry.id   AF-A0A9E0UNF1-F1
#
_cell.length_a   1.000
_cell.length_b   1.000
_cell.length_c   1.000
_cell.angle_alpha   90.00
_cell.angle_beta   90.00
_cell.angle_gamma   90.00
#
_symmetry.space_group_name_H-M   'P 1'
#
loop_
_entity.id
_entity.type
_entity.pdbx_description
1 polymer ?
#
loop_
_entity_poly.entity_id
_entity_poly.type
_entity_poly.pdbx_seq_one_letter_code
_entity_poly.pdbx_strand_id
1 'polypeptide(L)'
;MILKAIIDDQAYELNVPDALLEQARPFFDQLDRDMDGGWQMSREWVASPDRLQRCQIVADKLLTALETENDKLGRLMAGYILARLPGVESVELDVQGEIQNNQFNLAEHGTAVQEPESPPAQAAAPAGTLSKLEAMEQAGNDVTKVFKVGKAYRFSVFDHARQQWMDSPLIATEEEAHRLRQEAFKERFEALQRKLDS
;
A
#
# COMPACT_ATOMS: atom_id res chain seq x y z
N MET A 1 -1.71 16.94 -11.69
CA MET A 1 -1.36 15.94 -10.65
C MET A 1 -1.20 14.54 -11.25
N ILE A 2 -0.50 13.61 -10.58
CA ILE A 2 -0.30 12.22 -11.04
C ILE A 2 -0.69 11.26 -9.92
N LEU A 3 -1.44 10.20 -10.25
CA LEU A 3 -1.71 9.06 -9.36
C LEU A 3 -1.09 7.80 -9.97
N LYS A 4 -0.40 6.99 -9.18
CA LYS A 4 0.09 5.68 -9.61
C LYS A 4 -0.90 4.59 -9.23
N ALA A 5 -1.47 3.90 -10.20
CA ALA A 5 -2.27 2.70 -9.96
C ALA A 5 -1.37 1.47 -10.08
N ILE A 6 -1.26 0.67 -9.03
CA ILE A 6 -0.47 -0.56 -8.99
C ILE A 6 -1.43 -1.72 -9.12
N ILE A 7 -1.26 -2.53 -10.17
CA ILE A 7 -2.04 -3.74 -10.44
C ILE A 7 -1.04 -4.89 -10.51
N ASP A 8 -1.17 -5.86 -9.61
CA ASP A 8 -0.14 -6.89 -9.37
C ASP A 8 1.24 -6.25 -9.12
N ASP A 9 2.17 -6.38 -10.07
CA ASP A 9 3.53 -5.81 -10.02
C ASP A 9 3.73 -4.65 -11.04
N GLN A 10 2.67 -4.25 -11.74
CA GLN A 10 2.70 -3.23 -12.78
C GLN A 10 2.20 -1.89 -12.23
N ALA A 11 2.98 -0.82 -12.42
CA ALA A 11 2.59 0.54 -12.07
C ALA A 11 2.15 1.34 -13.30
N TYR A 12 0.93 1.89 -13.24
CA TYR A 12 0.32 2.73 -14.26
C TYR A 12 0.23 4.17 -13.77
N GLU A 13 0.84 5.10 -14.51
CA GLU A 13 0.80 6.52 -14.16
C GLU A 13 -0.40 7.23 -14.81
N LEU A 14 -1.33 7.67 -13.98
CA LEU A 14 -2.53 8.40 -14.39
C LEU A 14 -2.28 9.90 -14.21
N ASN A 15 -2.01 10.59 -15.31
CA ASN A 15 -1.91 12.05 -15.29
C ASN A 15 -3.32 12.68 -15.28
N VAL A 16 -3.60 13.41 -14.20
CA VAL A 16 -4.86 14.11 -13.97
C VAL A 16 -4.58 15.62 -14.02
N PRO A 17 -5.00 16.33 -15.08
CA PRO A 17 -4.82 17.78 -15.17
C PRO A 17 -5.57 18.52 -14.06
N ASP A 18 -5.00 19.59 -13.51
CA ASP A 18 -5.65 20.37 -12.45
C ASP A 18 -6.98 20.98 -12.92
N ALA A 19 -7.05 21.40 -14.19
CA ALA A 19 -8.29 21.85 -14.81
C ALA A 19 -9.39 20.77 -14.81
N LEU A 20 -9.03 19.47 -14.93
CA LEU A 20 -9.98 18.37 -14.85
C LEU A 20 -10.51 18.24 -13.41
N LEU A 21 -9.63 18.32 -12.41
CA LEU A 21 -10.01 18.27 -11.00
C LEU A 21 -11.01 19.37 -10.63
N GLU A 22 -10.81 20.58 -11.14
CA GLU A 22 -11.74 21.68 -10.89
C GLU A 22 -13.09 21.50 -11.59
N GLN A 23 -13.08 21.08 -12.86
CA GLN A 23 -14.30 20.87 -13.64
C GLN A 23 -15.10 19.65 -13.17
N ALA A 24 -14.44 18.63 -12.65
CA ALA A 24 -15.06 17.38 -12.22
C ALA A 24 -15.58 17.42 -10.76
N ARG A 25 -15.41 18.52 -10.01
CA ARG A 25 -15.94 18.65 -8.64
C ARG A 25 -17.42 18.28 -8.53
N PRO A 26 -18.34 18.75 -9.40
CA PRO A 26 -19.75 18.37 -9.30
C PRO A 26 -19.98 16.87 -9.48
N PHE A 27 -19.14 16.21 -10.30
CA PHE A 27 -19.19 14.76 -10.50
C PHE A 27 -18.67 14.01 -9.27
N PHE A 28 -17.60 14.49 -8.64
CA PHE A 28 -17.11 13.93 -7.38
C PHE A 28 -18.13 14.06 -6.26
N ASP A 29 -18.78 15.22 -6.15
CA ASP A 29 -19.83 15.46 -5.17
C ASP A 29 -21.08 14.59 -5.44
N GLN A 30 -21.34 14.23 -6.70
CA GLN A 30 -22.40 13.29 -7.05
C GLN A 30 -22.05 11.87 -6.61
N LEU A 31 -20.82 11.41 -6.87
CA LEU A 31 -20.31 10.13 -6.39
C LEU A 31 -20.42 9.99 -4.88
N ASP A 32 -20.04 11.03 -4.14
CA ASP A 32 -20.21 11.09 -2.69
C ASP A 32 -21.67 10.90 -2.27
N ARG A 33 -22.59 11.61 -2.93
CA ARG A 33 -24.04 11.52 -2.67
C ARG A 33 -24.63 10.16 -3.03
N ASP A 34 -24.13 9.53 -4.09
CA ASP A 34 -24.55 8.18 -4.46
C ASP A 34 -24.09 7.16 -3.40
N MET A 35 -22.90 7.36 -2.83
CA MET A 35 -22.37 6.52 -1.74
C MET A 35 -23.02 6.79 -0.38
N ASP A 36 -23.61 7.97 -0.14
CA ASP A 36 -24.40 8.26 1.06
C ASP A 36 -25.65 7.36 1.20
N GLY A 37 -26.13 6.77 0.10
CA GLY A 37 -27.22 5.79 0.11
C GLY A 37 -26.83 4.39 0.59
N GLY A 38 -25.55 4.20 0.92
CA GLY A 38 -24.95 2.91 1.20
C GLY A 38 -24.41 2.22 -0.05
N TRP A 39 -23.43 1.35 0.16
CA TRP A 39 -22.73 0.64 -0.91
C TRP A 39 -22.47 -0.81 -0.54
N GLN A 40 -22.61 -1.71 -1.51
CA GLN A 40 -22.20 -3.10 -1.38
C GLN A 40 -20.69 -3.19 -1.64
N MET A 41 -19.89 -3.29 -0.57
CA MET A 41 -18.45 -3.49 -0.63
C MET A 41 -18.17 -4.99 -0.58
N SER A 42 -18.00 -5.61 -1.75
CA SER A 42 -17.83 -7.05 -1.91
C SER A 42 -18.99 -7.82 -1.23
N ARG A 43 -18.76 -8.49 -0.10
CA ARG A 43 -19.79 -9.27 0.61
C ARG A 43 -20.49 -8.47 1.71
N GLU A 44 -19.99 -7.29 2.05
CA GLU A 44 -20.51 -6.44 3.13
C GLU A 44 -21.33 -5.28 2.57
N TRP A 45 -22.46 -4.99 3.21
CA TRP A 45 -23.21 -3.77 2.95
C TRP A 45 -22.80 -2.69 3.93
N VAL A 46 -22.28 -1.57 3.42
CA VAL A 46 -21.86 -0.42 4.22
C VAL A 46 -22.88 0.70 4.03
N ALA A 47 -23.67 1.00 5.07
CA ALA A 47 -24.76 1.96 4.97
C ALA A 47 -24.32 3.41 4.76
N SER A 48 -23.12 3.78 5.21
CA SER A 48 -22.56 5.12 5.04
C SER A 48 -21.03 5.03 4.99
N PRO A 49 -20.45 4.74 3.81
CA PRO A 49 -19.02 4.59 3.65
C PRO A 49 -18.29 5.85 4.09
N ASP A 50 -17.27 5.69 4.92
CA ASP A 50 -16.37 6.77 5.30
C ASP A 50 -15.47 7.20 4.12
N ARG A 51 -14.67 8.25 4.33
CA ARG A 51 -13.80 8.81 3.30
C ARG A 51 -12.84 7.79 2.67
N LEU A 52 -12.22 6.93 3.48
CA LEU A 52 -11.31 5.89 3.01
C LEU A 52 -12.08 4.84 2.22
N GLN A 53 -13.20 4.36 2.77
CA GLN A 53 -14.07 3.37 2.11
C GLN A 53 -14.61 3.89 0.76
N ARG A 54 -14.98 5.17 0.67
CA ARG A 54 -15.36 5.80 -0.61
C ARG A 54 -14.22 5.79 -1.62
N CYS A 55 -12.99 6.03 -1.17
CA CYS A 55 -11.83 5.94 -2.06
C CYS A 55 -11.59 4.49 -2.50
N GLN A 56 -11.79 3.51 -1.62
CA GLN A 56 -11.71 2.09 -1.96
C GLN A 56 -12.76 1.69 -3.02
N ILE A 57 -13.99 2.17 -2.87
CA ILE A 57 -15.07 1.97 -3.87
C ILE A 57 -14.68 2.60 -5.22
N VAL A 58 -14.11 3.80 -5.20
CA VAL A 58 -13.67 4.46 -6.43
C VAL A 58 -12.40 3.82 -7.03
N ALA A 59 -11.55 3.23 -6.21
CA ALA A 59 -10.40 2.46 -6.66
C ALA A 59 -10.84 1.18 -7.40
N ASP A 60 -11.86 0.48 -6.92
CA ASP A 60 -12.50 -0.62 -7.65
C ASP A 60 -13.04 -0.17 -9.02
N LYS A 61 -13.74 0.97 -9.07
CA LYS A 61 -14.20 1.57 -10.33
C LYS A 61 -13.04 1.98 -11.26
N LEU A 62 -11.93 2.44 -10.68
CA LEU A 62 -10.70 2.76 -11.42
C LEU A 62 -10.12 1.49 -12.05
N LEU A 63 -10.04 0.38 -11.30
CA LEU A 63 -9.59 -0.90 -11.82
C LEU A 63 -10.43 -1.33 -13.03
N THR A 64 -11.76 -1.33 -12.90
CA THR A 64 -12.66 -1.65 -14.04
C THR A 64 -12.43 -0.71 -15.23
N ALA A 65 -12.21 0.58 -15.00
CA ALA A 65 -11.95 1.54 -16.07
C ALA A 65 -10.61 1.27 -16.79
N LEU A 66 -9.60 0.80 -16.06
CA LEU A 66 -8.31 0.40 -16.62
C LEU A 66 -8.44 -0.90 -17.43
N GLU A 67 -9.14 -1.91 -16.91
CA GLU A 67 -9.39 -3.18 -17.60
C GLU A 67 -10.21 -3.00 -18.89
N THR A 68 -11.11 -2.03 -18.91
CA THR A 68 -11.94 -1.69 -20.08
C THR A 68 -11.34 -0.62 -20.98
N GLU A 69 -10.08 -0.23 -20.75
CA GLU A 69 -9.35 0.80 -21.51
C GLU A 69 -10.10 2.14 -21.61
N ASN A 70 -10.90 2.45 -20.60
CA ASN A 70 -11.67 3.69 -20.53
C ASN A 70 -10.86 4.80 -19.86
N ASP A 71 -9.90 5.35 -20.61
CA ASP A 71 -9.01 6.44 -20.19
C ASP A 71 -9.72 7.61 -19.50
N LYS A 72 -10.86 8.04 -20.04
CA LYS A 72 -11.59 9.21 -19.52
C LYS A 72 -12.16 8.91 -18.14
N LEU A 73 -12.80 7.75 -18.00
CA LEU A 73 -13.34 7.32 -16.71
C LEU A 73 -12.22 7.06 -15.71
N GLY A 74 -11.13 6.40 -16.14
CA GLY A 74 -9.96 6.15 -15.29
C GLY A 74 -9.36 7.44 -14.74
N ARG A 75 -9.17 8.47 -15.58
CA ARG A 75 -8.68 9.78 -15.12
C ARG A 75 -9.66 10.50 -14.19
N LEU A 76 -10.97 10.32 -14.37
CA LEU A 76 -11.97 10.85 -13.44
C LEU A 76 -11.92 10.13 -12.08
N MET A 77 -11.80 8.81 -12.05
CA MET A 77 -11.68 8.05 -10.79
C MET A 77 -10.36 8.38 -10.07
N ALA A 78 -9.25 8.47 -10.80
CA ALA A 78 -7.97 8.92 -10.26
C ALA A 78 -8.06 10.35 -9.69
N GLY A 79 -8.77 11.24 -10.40
CA GLY A 79 -9.00 12.60 -9.94
C GLY A 79 -9.84 12.68 -8.67
N TYR A 80 -10.86 11.82 -8.53
CA TYR A 80 -11.63 11.70 -7.30
C TYR A 80 -10.73 11.29 -6.13
N ILE A 81 -9.91 10.25 -6.30
CA ILE A 81 -9.00 9.75 -5.26
C ILE A 81 -8.03 10.86 -4.84
N LEU A 82 -7.42 11.57 -5.79
CA LEU A 82 -6.53 12.71 -5.51
C LEU A 82 -7.23 13.87 -4.79
N ALA A 83 -8.49 14.16 -5.14
CA ALA A 83 -9.28 15.22 -4.52
C ALA A 83 -9.74 14.87 -3.09
N ARG A 84 -10.08 13.58 -2.86
CA ARG A 84 -10.58 13.09 -1.59
C ARG A 84 -9.49 12.52 -0.70
N LEU A 85 -8.29 12.21 -1.17
CA LEU A 85 -7.14 11.83 -0.33
C LEU A 85 -5.94 12.71 -0.71
N PRO A 86 -5.84 13.94 -0.18
CA PRO A 86 -4.72 14.82 -0.47
C PRO A 86 -3.43 14.18 0.06
N GLY A 87 -2.40 14.19 -0.78
CA GLY A 87 -1.13 13.56 -0.48
C GLY A 87 -1.04 12.09 -0.89
N VAL A 88 -2.08 11.47 -1.45
CA VAL A 88 -1.96 10.13 -2.03
C VAL A 88 -1.03 10.14 -3.25
N GLU A 89 -0.07 9.21 -3.29
CA GLU A 89 0.83 9.01 -4.44
C GLU A 89 0.44 7.80 -5.27
N SER A 90 0.07 6.71 -4.60
CA SER A 90 -0.30 5.48 -5.27
C SER A 90 -1.49 4.78 -4.62
N VAL A 91 -2.18 3.99 -5.42
CA VAL A 91 -3.19 3.03 -5.00
C VAL A 91 -2.79 1.64 -5.47
N GLU A 92 -2.75 0.67 -4.56
CA GLU A 92 -2.63 -0.76 -4.86
C GLU A 92 -4.04 -1.32 -5.04
N LEU A 93 -4.34 -1.81 -6.24
CA LEU A 93 -5.66 -2.29 -6.65
C LEU A 93 -5.77 -3.80 -6.44
N ASP A 94 -6.83 -4.24 -5.77
CA ASP A 94 -7.13 -5.65 -5.56
C ASP A 94 -7.85 -6.25 -6.77
N VAL A 95 -7.14 -7.09 -7.53
CA VAL A 95 -7.68 -7.77 -8.72
C VAL A 95 -8.59 -8.95 -8.39
N GLN A 96 -8.72 -9.32 -7.12
CA GLN A 96 -9.63 -10.39 -6.67
C GLN A 96 -11.06 -9.86 -6.44
N GLY A 97 -11.28 -8.55 -6.57
CA GLY A 97 -12.57 -7.89 -6.39
C GLY A 97 -12.95 -7.66 -4.92
N GLU A 98 -11.98 -7.74 -4.00
CA GLU A 98 -12.18 -7.40 -2.60
C GLU A 98 -11.92 -5.89 -2.43
N ILE A 99 -12.97 -5.08 -2.53
CA ILE A 99 -12.89 -3.60 -2.55
C ILE A 99 -12.12 -3.06 -1.33
N GLN A 100 -12.32 -3.70 -0.18
CA GLN A 100 -11.65 -3.39 1.09
C GLN A 100 -10.13 -3.61 1.10
N ASN A 101 -9.59 -4.41 0.18
CA ASN A 101 -8.16 -4.66 0.05
C ASN A 101 -7.44 -3.59 -0.79
N ASN A 102 -8.17 -2.67 -1.43
CA ASN A 102 -7.57 -1.53 -2.09
C ASN A 102 -6.84 -0.65 -1.06
N GLN A 103 -5.54 -0.44 -1.28
CA GLN A 103 -4.64 0.24 -0.34
C GLN A 103 -4.09 1.54 -0.94
N PHE A 104 -3.92 2.56 -0.11
CA PHE A 104 -3.43 3.88 -0.54
C PHE A 104 -2.12 4.22 0.15
N ASN A 105 -1.11 4.61 -0.63
CA ASN A 105 0.17 5.09 -0.12
C ASN A 105 0.22 6.61 -0.25
N LEU A 106 0.50 7.30 0.85
CA LEU A 106 0.62 8.76 0.89
C LEU A 106 2.09 9.18 0.75
N ALA A 107 2.30 10.32 0.09
CA ALA A 107 3.56 11.04 0.03
C ALA A 107 3.97 11.40 1.45
N GLU A 108 4.93 10.66 1.98
CA GLU A 108 5.73 11.14 3.09
C GLU A 108 6.56 12.33 2.57
N HIS A 109 6.03 13.54 2.73
CA HIS A 109 6.81 14.75 2.52
C HIS A 109 8.03 14.67 3.43
N GLY A 110 9.22 14.51 2.83
CA GLY A 110 10.46 14.36 3.55
C GLY A 110 10.64 15.43 4.62
N THR A 111 10.49 15.02 5.88
CA THR A 111 11.22 15.59 7.00
C THR A 111 12.18 14.51 7.45
N ALA A 112 13.46 14.72 7.15
CA ALA A 112 14.52 13.98 7.81
C ALA A 112 14.45 14.27 9.32
N VAL A 113 14.69 13.21 10.11
CA VAL A 113 14.68 13.13 11.57
C VAL A 113 13.29 13.03 12.21
N GLN A 114 12.80 11.80 12.34
CA GLN A 114 12.24 11.33 13.59
C GLN A 114 12.86 9.96 13.89
N GLU A 115 13.53 9.87 15.05
CA GLU A 115 13.79 8.62 15.75
C GLU A 115 12.52 7.75 15.74
N PRO A 116 12.63 6.42 15.63
CA PRO A 116 11.45 5.56 15.58
C PRO A 116 10.73 5.60 16.94
N GLU A 117 9.72 6.45 17.04
CA GLU A 117 8.66 6.31 18.04
C GLU A 117 7.92 5.01 17.75
N SER A 118 7.82 4.21 18.79
CA SER A 118 7.38 2.82 18.81
C SER A 118 5.91 2.67 18.36
N PRO A 119 5.52 1.55 17.72
CA PRO A 119 4.11 1.16 17.71
C PRO A 119 3.66 0.77 19.12
N PRO A 120 2.40 1.09 19.51
CA PRO A 120 1.87 0.69 20.81
C PRO A 120 1.79 -0.83 20.89
N ALA A 121 2.27 -1.37 22.00
CA ALA A 121 2.14 -2.77 22.37
C ALA A 121 0.67 -3.22 22.26
N GLN A 122 0.36 -4.03 21.25
CA GLN A 122 -0.82 -4.89 21.29
C GLN A 122 -0.42 -6.22 21.91
N ALA A 123 -0.74 -6.30 23.19
CA ALA A 123 -1.13 -7.46 23.97
C ALA A 123 -0.45 -8.80 23.63
N ALA A 124 0.47 -9.17 24.52
CA ALA A 124 0.83 -10.56 24.76
C ALA A 124 -0.43 -11.44 24.94
N ALA A 125 -0.49 -12.53 24.17
CA ALA A 125 -1.24 -13.73 24.50
C ALA A 125 -0.32 -14.95 24.24
N PRO A 126 -0.50 -16.05 25.00
CA PRO A 126 0.61 -16.86 25.45
C PRO A 126 1.09 -17.91 24.44
N ALA A 127 2.30 -18.39 24.71
CA ALA A 127 3.02 -19.46 24.04
C ALA A 127 2.11 -20.63 23.59
N GLY A 128 2.09 -20.85 22.28
CA GLY A 128 1.49 -22.03 21.66
C GLY A 128 2.02 -22.19 20.24
N THR A 129 3.13 -22.89 20.10
CA THR A 129 3.66 -23.49 18.85
C THR A 129 3.56 -22.63 17.57
N LEU A 130 4.59 -21.81 17.30
CA LEU A 130 4.75 -21.13 16.01
C LEU A 130 4.68 -22.15 14.86
N SER A 131 3.64 -22.08 14.06
CA SER A 131 3.51 -22.89 12.85
C SER A 131 4.36 -22.30 11.71
N LYS A 132 4.83 -23.16 10.79
CA LYS A 132 5.62 -22.80 9.61
C LYS A 132 5.01 -21.65 8.77
N LEU A 133 3.69 -21.47 8.85
CA LEU A 133 2.93 -20.40 8.21
C LEU A 133 3.17 -19.03 8.89
N GLU A 134 3.12 -18.97 10.22
CA GLU A 134 3.43 -17.75 10.99
C GLU A 134 4.89 -17.33 10.80
N ALA A 135 5.80 -18.28 10.64
CA ALA A 135 7.20 -17.98 10.33
C ALA A 135 7.38 -17.32 8.95
N MET A 136 6.49 -17.60 7.99
CA MET A 136 6.49 -16.93 6.68
C MET A 136 5.86 -15.54 6.74
N GLU A 137 4.76 -15.38 7.47
CA GLU A 137 4.11 -14.07 7.69
C GLU A 137 5.00 -13.12 8.49
N GLN A 138 5.65 -13.62 9.54
CA GLN A 138 6.60 -12.86 10.34
C GLN A 138 7.80 -12.40 9.51
N ALA A 139 8.37 -13.29 8.68
CA ALA A 139 9.45 -12.91 7.78
C ALA A 139 9.02 -11.84 6.76
N GLY A 140 7.75 -11.87 6.32
CA GLY A 140 7.17 -10.83 5.47
C GLY A 140 7.07 -9.48 6.19
N ASN A 141 6.72 -9.49 7.48
CA ASN A 141 6.67 -8.31 8.33
C ASN A 141 8.04 -7.78 8.74
N ASP A 142 9.07 -8.62 8.71
CA ASP A 142 10.44 -8.26 9.12
C ASP A 142 11.26 -7.58 8.02
N VAL A 143 10.73 -7.44 6.81
CA VAL A 143 11.45 -6.82 5.70
C VAL A 143 10.53 -5.89 4.92
N THR A 144 10.81 -4.59 4.96
CA THR A 144 10.04 -3.60 4.20
C THR A 144 10.16 -3.84 2.69
N LYS A 145 9.20 -3.30 1.92
CA LYS A 145 9.34 -3.19 0.46
C LYS A 145 10.60 -2.38 0.12
N VAL A 146 11.18 -2.60 -1.06
CA VAL A 146 12.28 -1.76 -1.57
C VAL A 146 11.72 -0.38 -1.91
N PHE A 147 12.36 0.68 -1.43
CA PHE A 147 11.96 2.05 -1.67
C PHE A 147 13.13 2.87 -2.22
N LYS A 148 12.82 3.82 -3.11
CA LYS A 148 13.80 4.63 -3.82
C LYS A 148 14.15 5.89 -3.02
N VAL A 149 15.45 6.14 -2.85
CA VAL A 149 15.98 7.32 -2.15
C VAL A 149 17.03 8.01 -3.00
N GLY A 150 16.64 9.16 -3.56
CA GLY A 150 17.44 9.90 -4.53
C GLY A 150 17.68 9.07 -5.80
N LYS A 151 18.95 8.75 -6.08
CA LYS A 151 19.38 7.92 -7.22
C LYS A 151 19.62 6.45 -6.85
N ALA A 152 19.30 6.06 -5.61
CA ALA A 152 19.56 4.74 -5.09
C ALA A 152 18.26 4.12 -4.53
N TYR A 153 18.35 2.87 -4.12
CA TYR A 153 17.30 2.03 -3.59
C TYR A 153 17.72 1.51 -2.22
N ARG A 154 16.77 1.32 -1.30
CA ARG A 154 17.03 0.71 0.02
C ARG A 154 15.82 -0.06 0.51
N PHE A 155 16.04 -0.93 1.49
CA PHE A 155 15.02 -1.63 2.25
C PHE A 155 15.42 -1.65 3.72
N SER A 156 14.50 -1.95 4.62
CA SER A 156 14.80 -2.08 6.05
C SER A 156 14.45 -3.49 6.51
N VAL A 157 15.31 -4.04 7.36
CA VAL A 157 15.15 -5.36 7.94
C VAL A 157 15.03 -5.21 9.45
N PHE A 158 14.04 -5.85 10.05
CA PHE A 158 13.85 -5.86 11.48
C PHE A 158 14.76 -6.92 12.12
N ASP A 159 15.70 -6.47 12.96
CA ASP A 159 16.53 -7.36 13.75
C ASP A 159 15.83 -7.70 15.08
N HIS A 160 15.21 -8.88 15.15
CA HIS A 160 14.59 -9.40 16.37
C HIS A 160 15.53 -9.54 17.56
N ALA A 161 16.84 -9.71 17.35
CA ALA A 161 17.79 -9.81 18.45
C ALA A 161 18.01 -8.46 19.13
N ARG A 162 17.82 -7.37 18.37
CA ARG A 162 18.01 -5.99 18.83
C ARG A 162 16.70 -5.20 18.92
N GLN A 163 15.60 -5.81 18.50
CA GLN A 163 14.30 -5.18 18.26
C GLN A 163 14.42 -3.84 17.53
N GLN A 164 15.26 -3.78 16.50
CA GLN A 164 15.58 -2.56 15.77
C GLN A 164 15.53 -2.78 14.27
N TRP A 165 14.97 -1.80 13.55
CA TRP A 165 15.06 -1.75 12.09
C TRP A 165 16.46 -1.33 11.66
N MET A 166 17.09 -2.15 10.83
CA MET A 166 18.36 -1.85 10.17
C MET A 166 18.09 -1.50 8.71
N ASP A 167 18.53 -0.32 8.28
CA ASP A 167 18.48 0.06 6.88
C ASP A 167 19.57 -0.67 6.07
N SER A 168 19.21 -1.04 4.85
CA SER A 168 20.17 -1.53 3.87
C SER A 168 21.03 -0.37 3.38
N PRO A 169 22.29 -0.64 2.97
CA PRO A 169 23.08 0.35 2.24
C PRO A 169 22.34 0.87 1.00
N LEU A 170 22.73 2.05 0.52
CA LEU A 170 22.20 2.63 -0.70
C LEU A 170 22.62 1.78 -1.91
N ILE A 171 21.64 1.17 -2.57
CA ILE A 171 21.84 0.25 -3.69
C ILE A 171 21.58 0.99 -5.00
N ALA A 172 22.46 0.83 -5.99
CA ALA A 172 22.39 1.63 -7.21
C ALA A 172 21.21 1.28 -8.12
N THR A 173 20.76 0.02 -8.11
CA THR A 173 19.71 -0.49 -8.99
C THR A 173 18.59 -1.17 -8.21
N GLU A 174 17.37 -1.08 -8.73
CA GLU A 174 16.18 -1.70 -8.13
C GLU A 174 16.30 -3.23 -8.09
N GLU A 175 16.81 -3.82 -9.17
CA GLU A 175 17.00 -5.27 -9.31
C GLU A 175 18.00 -5.81 -8.27
N GLU A 176 19.12 -5.10 -8.05
CA GLU A 176 20.05 -5.45 -6.99
C GLU A 176 19.43 -5.29 -5.60
N ALA A 177 18.56 -4.28 -5.41
CA ALA A 177 17.89 -4.08 -4.13
C ALA A 177 16.85 -5.17 -3.83
N HIS A 178 16.09 -5.60 -4.84
CA HIS A 178 15.19 -6.75 -4.71
C HIS A 178 15.94 -8.05 -4.45
N ARG A 179 17.10 -8.24 -5.08
CA ARG A 179 17.95 -9.42 -4.86
C ARG A 179 18.53 -9.45 -3.45
N LEU A 180 19.09 -8.32 -2.97
CA LEU A 180 19.63 -8.19 -1.61
C LEU A 180 18.54 -8.31 -0.55
N ARG A 181 17.34 -7.78 -0.82
CA ARG A 181 16.16 -7.96 0.04
C ARG A 181 15.76 -9.43 0.16
N GLN A 182 15.74 -10.17 -0.96
CA GLN A 182 15.49 -11.61 -0.95
C GLN A 182 16.55 -12.39 -0.18
N GLU A 183 17.83 -12.00 -0.30
CA GLU A 183 18.93 -12.61 0.45
C GLU A 183 18.79 -12.37 1.97
N ALA A 184 18.48 -11.13 2.37
CA ALA A 184 18.23 -10.78 3.77
C ALA A 184 17.01 -11.51 4.35
N PHE A 185 15.94 -11.63 3.57
CA PHE A 185 14.75 -12.41 3.94
C PHE A 185 15.11 -13.88 4.16
N LYS A 186 15.90 -14.47 3.25
CA LYS A 186 16.34 -15.87 3.33
C LYS A 186 17.22 -16.11 4.56
N GLU A 187 18.21 -15.26 4.84
CA GLU A 187 19.06 -15.38 6.03
C GLU A 187 18.26 -15.32 7.33
N ARG A 188 17.23 -14.46 7.39
CA ARG A 188 16.37 -14.33 8.57
C ARG A 188 15.43 -15.53 8.73
N PHE A 189 14.87 -16.03 7.63
CA PHE A 189 14.09 -17.26 7.62
C PHE A 189 14.93 -18.45 8.13
N GLU A 190 16.17 -18.60 7.66
CA GLU A 190 17.09 -19.65 8.13
C GLU A 190 17.46 -19.48 9.62
N ALA A 191 17.64 -18.24 10.09
CA ALA A 191 17.91 -17.97 11.51
C ALA A 191 16.71 -18.29 12.42
N LEU A 192 15.50 -18.00 11.98
CA LEU A 192 14.26 -18.34 12.68
C LEU A 192 14.05 -19.86 12.71
N GLN A 193 14.32 -20.55 11.59
CA GLN A 193 14.28 -22.02 11.54
C GLN A 193 15.29 -22.66 12.49
N ARG A 194 16.51 -22.12 12.59
CA ARG A 194 17.53 -22.63 13.53
C ARG A 194 17.12 -22.44 15.00
N LYS A 195 16.39 -21.35 15.32
CA LYS A 195 15.80 -21.14 16.65
C LYS A 195 14.64 -22.09 16.96
N LEU A 196 13.94 -22.60 15.94
CA LEU A 196 12.85 -23.56 16.10
C LEU A 196 13.37 -24.99 16.38
N ASP A 197 14.62 -25.28 15.99
CA ASP A 197 15.26 -26.60 16.09
C ASP A 197 16.16 -26.76 17.34
N SER A 198 16.41 -25.69 18.10
CA SER A 198 17.15 -25.69 19.38
C SER A 198 16.23 -25.67 20.59
#